data_AF-A0AA36I7Q0-F1
#
_entry.id   AF-A0AA36I7Q0-F1
#
_cell.length_a   1.000
_cell.length_b   1.000
_cell.length_c   1.000
_cell.angle_alpha   90.00
_cell.angle_beta   90.00
_cell.angle_gamma   90.00
#
_symmetry.space_group_name_H-M   'P 1'
#
loop_
_entity.id
_entity.type
_entity.pdbx_description
1 polymer ?
#
loop_
_entity_poly.entity_id
_entity_poly.type
_entity_poly.pdbx_seq_one_letter_code
_entity_poly.pdbx_strand_id
1 'polypeptide(L)'
;MVVDFENYMLRDAGEWSVFDNSLRIDNERTKWIGNLLVRKAKSLNSADSLMFTFSAEQFRKEFVAAGKALGVEQLHPYQLRHGGASDDLSSGLRDHNAVKSRGRWKTDQSIRRYAKIGRVQQLLTKLTQHSLQFCLWSERNLEKVFAGAVPARFL
;
A
#
# COMPACT_ATOMS: atom_id res chain seq x y z
N MET A 1 -0.87 4.60 16.57
CA MET A 1 -0.56 5.23 15.27
C MET A 1 -1.20 6.60 15.28
N VAL A 2 -0.41 7.67 15.43
CA VAL A 2 -0.93 9.05 15.53
C VAL A 2 -0.84 9.71 14.14
N VAL A 3 -1.87 10.44 13.72
CA VAL A 3 -1.90 11.16 12.44
C VAL A 3 -1.62 12.64 12.68
N ASP A 4 -0.67 13.21 11.95
CA ASP A 4 -0.44 14.65 11.92
C ASP A 4 -1.26 15.29 10.79
N PHE A 5 -2.17 16.19 11.15
CA PHE A 5 -3.29 16.61 10.31
C PHE A 5 -2.94 17.72 9.30
N GLU A 6 -1.77 18.35 9.40
CA GLU A 6 -1.36 19.39 8.44
C GLU A 6 -0.66 18.83 7.19
N ASN A 7 -0.21 17.57 7.20
CA ASN A 7 0.64 17.01 6.13
C ASN A 7 0.32 15.57 5.66
N TYR A 8 -0.82 14.97 6.04
CA TYR A 8 -1.18 13.58 5.69
C TYR A 8 -0.12 12.54 6.09
N MET A 9 0.30 12.54 7.36
CA MET A 9 1.39 11.70 7.87
C MET A 9 0.92 10.63 8.86
N LEU A 10 1.45 9.40 8.76
CA LEU A 10 1.19 8.28 9.69
C LEU A 10 2.40 8.01 10.59
N ARG A 11 2.20 7.91 11.92
CA ARG A 11 3.26 7.58 12.93
C ARG A 11 3.15 6.15 13.44
N ASP A 12 4.26 5.42 13.54
CA ASP A 12 4.35 4.01 13.95
C ASP A 12 5.17 3.83 15.24
N ALA A 13 4.83 2.86 16.08
CA ALA A 13 5.50 2.60 17.37
C ALA A 13 6.08 1.18 17.38
N GLY A 14 7.40 1.07 17.24
CA GLY A 14 8.15 -0.18 17.37
C GLY A 14 9.39 0.02 18.25
N GLU A 15 9.77 -1.02 19.00
CA GLU A 15 10.93 -1.06 19.88
C GLU A 15 12.24 -0.93 19.09
N TRP A 16 12.71 0.30 18.92
CA TRP A 16 14.09 0.81 19.03
C TRP A 16 13.89 2.33 18.96
N SER A 17 14.18 3.02 20.06
CA SER A 17 14.00 4.45 20.24
C SER A 17 14.45 5.26 19.01
N VAL A 18 13.61 6.23 18.62
CA VAL A 18 13.74 7.20 17.51
C VAL A 18 13.15 6.72 16.18
N PHE A 19 11.83 6.77 15.98
CA PHE A 19 11.27 6.95 14.63
C PHE A 19 9.91 7.65 14.66
N ASP A 20 9.87 8.92 15.10
CA ASP A 20 8.81 9.85 14.68
C ASP A 20 9.06 10.17 13.20
N ASN A 21 8.59 9.27 12.33
CA ASN A 21 8.86 9.31 10.91
C ASN A 21 7.54 9.30 10.15
N SER A 22 7.54 10.09 9.09
CA SER A 22 6.33 10.54 8.45
C SER A 22 6.33 10.01 7.01
N LEU A 23 5.35 9.17 6.69
CA LEU A 23 5.19 8.59 5.36
C LEU A 23 4.27 9.47 4.52
N ARG A 24 4.82 10.11 3.50
CA ARG A 24 4.03 10.95 2.58
C ARG A 24 3.10 10.07 1.73
N ILE A 25 1.81 10.42 1.72
CA ILE A 25 0.80 9.86 0.82
C ILE A 25 0.56 10.87 -0.30
N ASP A 26 1.53 10.95 -1.21
CA ASP A 26 1.67 11.97 -2.27
C ASP A 26 1.52 11.40 -3.69
N ASN A 27 1.20 10.11 -3.80
CA ASN A 27 0.89 9.50 -5.09
C ASN A 27 -0.54 9.88 -5.46
N GLU A 28 -0.73 10.61 -6.56
CA GLU A 28 -2.06 11.06 -7.01
C GLU A 28 -3.08 9.92 -7.13
N ARG A 29 -2.64 8.71 -7.50
CA ARG A 29 -3.49 7.52 -7.62
C ARG A 29 -4.09 7.06 -6.29
N THR A 30 -3.45 7.40 -5.17
CA THR A 30 -3.83 6.93 -3.83
C THR A 30 -4.03 8.06 -2.82
N LYS A 31 -4.03 9.33 -3.25
CA LYS A 31 -4.20 10.47 -2.32
C LYS A 31 -5.51 10.44 -1.55
N TRP A 32 -6.55 9.86 -2.14
CA TRP A 32 -7.86 9.67 -1.50
C TRP A 32 -7.77 8.84 -0.22
N ILE A 33 -6.77 7.97 -0.10
CA ILE A 33 -6.48 7.23 1.13
C ILE A 33 -6.16 8.20 2.28
N GLY A 34 -5.39 9.26 2.03
CA GLY A 34 -5.07 10.26 3.05
C GLY A 34 -6.32 10.86 3.69
N ASN A 35 -7.31 11.24 2.88
CA ASN A 35 -8.59 11.77 3.34
C ASN A 35 -9.37 10.73 4.19
N LEU A 36 -9.31 9.46 3.82
CA LEU A 36 -9.96 8.39 4.60
C LEU A 36 -9.28 8.17 5.94
N LEU A 37 -7.94 8.14 5.97
CA LEU A 37 -7.19 7.96 7.20
C LEU A 37 -7.41 9.13 8.16
N VAL A 38 -7.49 10.36 7.64
CA VAL A 38 -7.87 11.56 8.42
C VAL A 38 -9.28 11.43 8.99
N ARG A 39 -10.27 11.03 8.18
CA ARG A 39 -11.65 10.80 8.66
C ARG A 39 -11.71 9.72 9.73
N LYS A 40 -11.00 8.61 9.54
CA LYS A 40 -10.91 7.52 10.51
C LYS A 40 -10.24 7.97 11.80
N ALA A 41 -9.15 8.72 11.73
CA ALA A 41 -8.46 9.24 12.90
C ALA A 41 -9.36 10.19 13.71
N LYS A 42 -10.13 11.06 13.04
CA LYS A 42 -11.10 11.96 13.69
C LYS A 42 -12.27 11.22 14.33
N SER A 43 -12.58 10.00 13.89
CA SER A 43 -13.63 9.18 14.50
C SER A 43 -13.14 8.35 15.69
N LEU A 44 -11.87 8.48 16.10
CA LEU A 44 -11.33 7.77 17.26
C LEU A 44 -11.62 8.55 18.54
N ASN A 45 -11.81 7.83 19.65
CA ASN A 45 -12.14 8.42 20.94
C ASN A 45 -10.94 9.13 21.61
N SER A 46 -9.71 8.83 21.19
CA SER A 46 -8.49 9.43 21.70
C SER A 46 -7.36 9.38 20.68
N ALA A 47 -6.33 10.22 20.86
CA ALA A 47 -5.12 10.19 20.04
C ALA A 47 -4.32 8.88 20.17
N ASP A 48 -4.44 8.19 21.31
CA ASP A 48 -3.77 6.91 21.59
C ASP A 48 -4.52 5.71 21.02
N SER A 49 -5.75 5.90 20.53
CA SER A 49 -6.53 4.83 19.93
C SER A 49 -5.84 4.27 18.68
N LEU A 50 -5.90 2.94 18.52
CA LEU A 50 -5.38 2.30 17.32
C LEU A 50 -6.30 2.60 16.12
N MET A 51 -5.71 3.05 15.01
CA MET A 51 -6.44 3.26 13.76
C MET A 51 -7.00 1.95 13.20
N PHE A 52 -6.23 0.87 13.34
CA PHE A 52 -6.58 -0.49 12.95
C PHE A 52 -6.48 -1.39 14.17
N THR A 53 -7.55 -2.13 14.47
CA THR A 53 -7.65 -2.99 15.66
C THR A 53 -7.39 -4.46 15.34
N PHE A 54 -7.04 -4.78 14.09
CA PHE A 54 -6.70 -6.14 13.68
C PHE A 54 -5.23 -6.45 13.88
N SER A 55 -4.91 -7.72 14.12
CA SER A 55 -3.54 -8.22 14.20
C SER A 55 -2.92 -8.45 12.82
N ALA A 56 -1.59 -8.57 12.77
CA ALA A 56 -0.87 -8.92 11.54
C ALA A 56 -1.32 -10.28 10.97
N GLU A 57 -1.67 -11.24 11.85
CA GLU A 57 -2.19 -12.55 11.45
C GLU A 57 -3.57 -12.44 10.81
N GLN A 58 -4.47 -11.66 11.42
CA GLN A 58 -5.80 -11.39 10.87
C GLN A 58 -5.69 -10.71 9.50
N PHE A 59 -4.84 -9.70 9.37
CA PHE A 59 -4.58 -9.06 8.08
C PHE A 59 -4.06 -10.06 7.05
N ARG A 60 -3.09 -10.91 7.41
CA ARG A 60 -2.53 -11.93 6.50
C ARG A 60 -3.62 -12.90 6.03
N LYS A 61 -4.49 -13.35 6.94
CA LYS A 61 -5.61 -14.25 6.62
C LYS A 61 -6.55 -13.61 5.59
N GLU A 62 -6.98 -12.38 5.83
CA GLU A 62 -7.87 -11.65 4.91
C GLU A 62 -7.18 -11.35 3.58
N PHE A 63 -5.89 -11.01 3.59
CA PHE A 63 -5.12 -10.73 2.38
C PHE A 63 -4.98 -11.98 1.49
N VAL A 64 -4.73 -13.15 2.08
CA VAL A 64 -4.71 -14.43 1.35
C VAL A 64 -6.11 -14.78 0.83
N ALA A 65 -7.17 -14.56 1.62
CA ALA A 65 -8.54 -14.82 1.20
C ALA A 65 -8.93 -13.93 0.00
N ALA A 66 -8.57 -12.64 0.03
CA ALA A 66 -8.76 -11.73 -1.10
C ALA A 66 -7.99 -12.18 -2.35
N GLY A 67 -6.75 -12.64 -2.18
CA GLY A 67 -5.97 -13.24 -3.27
C GLY A 67 -6.68 -14.42 -3.91
N LYS A 68 -7.16 -15.37 -3.10
CA LYS A 68 -7.92 -16.54 -3.58
C LYS A 68 -9.18 -16.12 -4.34
N ALA A 69 -9.92 -15.14 -3.83
CA ALA A 69 -11.12 -14.61 -4.49
C ALA A 69 -10.83 -13.95 -5.85
N LEU A 70 -9.59 -13.48 -6.06
CA LEU A 70 -9.13 -12.89 -7.31
C LEU A 70 -8.37 -13.88 -8.21
N GLY A 71 -8.29 -15.16 -7.83
CA GLY A 71 -7.47 -16.15 -8.55
C GLY A 71 -5.96 -15.90 -8.44
N VAL A 72 -5.51 -15.11 -7.46
CA VAL A 72 -4.10 -14.81 -7.19
C VAL A 72 -3.62 -15.66 -6.02
N GLU A 73 -2.88 -16.72 -6.34
CA GLU A 73 -2.33 -17.63 -5.35
C GLU A 73 -1.05 -17.08 -4.69
N GLN A 74 -0.71 -17.65 -3.53
CA GLN A 74 0.56 -17.39 -2.82
C GLN A 74 0.78 -15.90 -2.48
N LEU A 75 -0.31 -15.16 -2.25
CA LEU A 75 -0.22 -13.80 -1.77
C LEU A 75 0.36 -13.76 -0.35
N HIS A 76 1.27 -12.82 -0.15
CA HIS A 76 1.85 -12.54 1.16
C HIS A 76 1.98 -11.03 1.35
N PRO A 77 1.60 -10.46 2.51
CA PRO A 77 1.68 -9.01 2.76
C PRO A 77 3.05 -8.40 2.44
N TYR A 78 4.11 -9.17 2.64
CA TYR A 78 5.48 -8.76 2.31
C TYR A 78 5.66 -8.36 0.83
N GLN A 79 4.95 -9.00 -0.09
CA GLN A 79 5.00 -8.68 -1.52
C GLN A 79 4.52 -7.24 -1.79
N LEU A 80 3.65 -6.66 -0.96
CA LEU A 80 3.25 -5.25 -1.09
C LEU A 80 4.45 -4.31 -0.92
N ARG A 81 5.42 -4.66 -0.06
CA ARG A 81 6.66 -3.89 0.11
C ARG A 81 7.55 -3.93 -1.13
N HIS A 82 7.60 -5.08 -1.81
CA HIS A 82 8.29 -5.20 -3.09
C HIS A 82 7.56 -4.43 -4.19
N GLY A 83 6.24 -4.57 -4.26
CA GLY A 83 5.38 -3.93 -5.24
C GLY A 83 5.49 -2.42 -5.16
N GLY A 84 5.34 -1.83 -3.97
CA GLY A 84 5.44 -0.38 -3.77
C GLY A 84 6.78 0.21 -4.22
N ALA A 85 7.90 -0.42 -3.87
CA ALA A 85 9.20 0.05 -4.30
C ALA A 85 9.47 -0.16 -5.81
N SER A 86 8.95 -1.25 -6.38
CA SER A 86 9.05 -1.49 -7.82
C SER A 86 8.22 -0.48 -8.60
N ASP A 87 7.01 -0.15 -8.13
CA ASP A 87 6.13 0.87 -8.70
C ASP A 87 6.75 2.26 -8.62
N ASP A 88 7.26 2.66 -7.44
CA ASP A 88 7.93 3.94 -7.23
C ASP A 88 9.09 4.16 -8.21
N LEU A 89 9.96 3.15 -8.38
CA LEU A 89 11.12 3.25 -9.27
C LEU A 89 10.75 3.13 -10.75
N SER A 90 9.79 2.26 -11.11
CA SER A 90 9.40 2.05 -12.51
C SER A 90 8.57 3.20 -13.07
N SER A 91 7.78 3.87 -12.24
CA SER A 91 7.03 5.08 -12.61
C SER A 91 7.88 6.35 -12.58
N GLY A 92 9.08 6.30 -12.00
CA GLY A 92 9.91 7.48 -11.76
C GLY A 92 9.35 8.41 -10.68
N LEU A 93 8.34 7.99 -9.92
CA LEU A 93 7.76 8.79 -8.83
C LEU A 93 8.81 9.10 -7.75
N ARG A 94 9.77 8.19 -7.54
CA ARG A 94 10.86 8.35 -6.58
C ARG A 94 12.16 7.79 -7.12
N ASP A 95 13.26 8.42 -6.74
CA ASP A 95 14.58 7.86 -6.95
C ASP A 95 14.91 6.77 -5.91
N HIS A 96 16.06 6.14 -6.08
CA HIS A 96 16.54 5.07 -5.22
C HIS A 96 16.70 5.49 -3.74
N ASN A 97 17.12 6.73 -3.48
CA ASN A 97 17.32 7.25 -2.12
C ASN A 97 15.98 7.56 -1.42
N ALA A 98 15.04 8.15 -2.15
CA ALA A 98 13.69 8.41 -1.67
C ALA A 98 12.97 7.09 -1.35
N VAL A 99 13.10 6.07 -2.20
CA VAL A 99 12.58 4.73 -1.94
C VAL A 99 13.27 4.08 -0.74
N LYS A 100 14.59 4.23 -0.57
CA LYS A 100 15.34 3.76 0.60
C LYS A 100 14.76 4.31 1.90
N SER A 101 14.60 5.63 1.93
CA SER A 101 14.12 6.38 3.09
C SER A 101 12.69 5.96 3.43
N ARG A 102 11.78 5.99 2.44
CA ARG A 102 10.38 5.57 2.57
C ARG A 102 10.25 4.12 3.05
N GLY A 103 11.02 3.22 2.45
CA GLY A 103 11.02 1.79 2.75
C GLY A 103 11.76 1.43 4.03
N ARG A 104 12.40 2.37 4.72
CA ARG A 104 13.26 2.14 5.90
C ARG A 104 14.31 1.05 5.66
N TRP A 105 14.96 1.12 4.51
CA TRP A 105 15.96 0.13 4.13
C TRP A 105 17.35 0.56 4.55
N LYS A 106 18.00 -0.25 5.39
CA LYS A 106 19.35 0.03 5.91
C LYS A 106 20.38 0.11 4.78
N THR A 107 20.23 -0.72 3.75
CA THR A 107 21.24 -0.88 2.69
C THR A 107 20.62 -0.82 1.30
N ASP A 108 21.41 -0.36 0.34
CA ASP A 108 21.02 -0.32 -1.07
C ASP A 108 20.79 -1.73 -1.63
N GLN A 109 21.50 -2.71 -1.09
CA GLN A 109 21.30 -4.12 -1.41
C GLN A 109 19.86 -4.59 -1.12
N SER A 110 19.23 -4.06 -0.06
CA SER A 110 17.83 -4.35 0.25
C SER A 110 16.92 -3.86 -0.87
N ILE A 111 17.19 -2.66 -1.41
CA ILE A 111 16.40 -2.08 -2.51
C ILE A 111 16.54 -2.92 -3.76
N ARG A 112 17.77 -3.26 -4.16
CA ARG A 112 18.03 -4.12 -5.32
C ARG A 112 17.39 -5.50 -5.18
N ARG A 113 17.26 -6.00 -3.95
CA ARG A 113 16.53 -7.25 -3.67
C ARG A 113 15.03 -7.08 -3.87
N TYR A 114 14.45 -5.95 -3.48
CA TYR A 114 13.01 -5.78 -3.40
C TYR A 114 12.36 -5.10 -4.62
N ALA A 115 13.05 -4.15 -5.24
CA ALA A 115 12.66 -3.53 -6.48
C ALA A 115 12.96 -4.45 -7.67
N LYS A 116 11.92 -5.03 -8.26
CA LYS A 116 12.02 -5.95 -9.39
C LYS A 116 11.32 -5.38 -10.63
N ILE A 117 11.80 -4.23 -11.12
CA ILE A 117 11.23 -3.50 -12.26
C ILE A 117 11.05 -4.42 -13.48
N GLY A 118 12.11 -5.13 -13.89
CA GLY A 118 12.02 -6.06 -15.03
C GLY A 118 11.02 -7.21 -14.81
N ARG A 119 10.81 -7.64 -13.56
CA ARG A 119 9.78 -8.65 -13.25
C ARG A 119 8.38 -8.09 -13.40
N VAL A 120 8.15 -6.85 -12.99
CA VAL A 120 6.85 -6.18 -13.19
C VAL A 120 6.53 -6.12 -14.68
N GLN A 121 7.47 -5.69 -15.51
CA GLN A 121 7.28 -5.64 -16.96
C GLN A 121 6.96 -7.03 -17.54
N GLN A 122 7.70 -8.08 -17.15
CA GLN A 122 7.41 -9.46 -17.56
C GLN A 122 6.04 -9.99 -17.12
N LEU A 123 5.54 -9.54 -15.98
CA LEU A 123 4.22 -9.93 -15.48
C LEU A 123 3.12 -9.20 -16.25
N LEU A 124 3.30 -7.91 -16.53
CA LEU A 124 2.36 -7.12 -17.32
C LEU A 124 2.18 -7.69 -18.74
N THR A 125 3.25 -8.17 -19.39
CA THR A 125 3.16 -8.78 -20.72
C THR A 125 2.44 -10.13 -20.73
N LYS A 126 2.28 -10.78 -19.56
CA LYS A 126 1.55 -12.04 -19.41
C LYS A 126 0.09 -11.86 -19.04
N LEU A 127 -0.36 -10.63 -18.77
CA LEU A 127 -1.75 -10.38 -18.44
C LEU A 127 -2.62 -10.64 -19.67
N THR A 128 -3.69 -11.41 -19.46
CA THR A 128 -4.75 -11.51 -20.47
C THR A 128 -5.44 -10.15 -20.63
N GLN A 129 -6.04 -9.91 -21.79
CA GLN A 129 -6.80 -8.68 -22.00
C GLN A 129 -7.92 -8.52 -20.96
N HIS A 130 -8.57 -9.61 -20.56
CA HIS A 130 -9.60 -9.61 -19.52
C HIS A 130 -9.04 -9.14 -18.17
N SER A 131 -7.93 -9.73 -17.72
CA SER A 131 -7.27 -9.34 -16.46
C SER A 131 -6.79 -7.89 -16.48
N LEU A 132 -6.27 -7.43 -17.62
CA LEU A 132 -5.86 -6.04 -17.78
C LEU A 132 -7.04 -5.07 -17.64
N GLN A 133 -8.18 -5.36 -18.28
CA GLN A 133 -9.38 -4.54 -18.15
C GLN A 133 -9.90 -4.52 -16.71
N PHE A 134 -9.85 -5.66 -16.01
CA PHE A 134 -10.21 -5.73 -14.60
C PHE A 134 -9.29 -4.86 -13.73
N CYS A 135 -7.97 -4.92 -13.92
CA CYS A 135 -7.00 -4.10 -13.18
C CYS A 135 -7.23 -2.60 -13.43
N LEU A 136 -7.43 -2.20 -14.69
CA LEU A 136 -7.70 -0.80 -15.05
C LEU A 136 -9.03 -0.30 -14.48
N TRP A 137 -10.07 -1.15 -14.49
CA TRP A 137 -11.33 -0.82 -13.83
C TRP A 137 -11.13 -0.65 -12.33
N SER A 138 -10.39 -1.56 -11.69
CA SER A 138 -10.11 -1.53 -10.26
C SER A 138 -9.37 -0.27 -9.86
N GLU A 139 -8.30 0.10 -10.59
CA GLU A 139 -7.53 1.33 -10.35
C GLU A 139 -8.41 2.60 -10.40
N ARG A 140 -9.35 2.67 -11.35
CA ARG A 140 -10.27 3.82 -11.51
C ARG A 140 -11.39 3.89 -10.47
N ASN A 141 -11.75 2.75 -9.87
CA ASN A 141 -12.93 2.64 -9.01
C ASN A 141 -12.60 2.31 -7.56
N LEU A 142 -11.33 2.09 -7.20
CA LEU A 142 -10.93 1.64 -5.87
C LEU A 142 -11.46 2.57 -4.76
N GLU A 143 -11.34 3.89 -4.93
CA GLU A 143 -11.90 4.87 -4.00
C GLU A 143 -13.43 4.73 -3.85
N LYS A 144 -14.14 4.60 -4.97
CA LYS A 144 -15.61 4.50 -5.01
C LYS A 144 -16.10 3.20 -4.37
N VAL A 145 -15.37 2.11 -4.59
CA VAL A 145 -15.63 0.81 -3.95
C VAL A 145 -15.43 0.92 -2.46
N PHE A 146 -14.33 1.52 -2.02
CA PHE A 146 -14.05 1.72 -0.61
C PHE A 146 -15.09 2.64 0.07
N ALA A 147 -15.60 3.64 -0.65
CA ALA A 147 -16.66 4.52 -0.18
C ALA A 147 -18.07 3.90 -0.25
N GLY A 148 -18.21 2.68 -0.77
CA GLY A 148 -19.51 2.00 -0.95
C GLY A 148 -20.38 2.56 -2.08
N ALA A 149 -19.84 3.45 -2.92
CA ALA A 149 -20.56 4.07 -4.04
C ALA A 149 -20.66 3.15 -5.28
N VAL A 150 -19.76 2.17 -5.39
CA VAL A 150 -19.73 1.19 -6.49
C VAL A 150 -19.46 -0.19 -5.89
N PRO A 151 -20.17 -1.27 -6.29
CA PRO A 151 -19.87 -2.60 -5.80
C PRO A 151 -18.51 -3.11 -6.31
N ALA A 152 -17.83 -3.92 -5.50
CA ALA A 152 -16.60 -4.60 -5.94
C ALA A 152 -16.90 -5.56 -7.11
N ARG A 153 -15.96 -5.66 -8.04
CA ARG A 153 -15.97 -6.68 -9.10
C ARG A 153 -15.08 -7.84 -8.70
N PHE A 154 -15.41 -9.02 -9.21
CA PHE A 154 -14.62 -10.24 -9.07
C PHE A 154 -14.20 -10.72 -10.47
N LEU A 155 -13.02 -11.36 -10.53
CA LEU A 155 -12.44 -11.92 -11.75
C LEU A 155 -13.03 -13.29 -12.09
#